data_AF-A0A1Y4AHB9-F1
#
_entry.id   AF-A0A1Y4AHB9-F1
#
_cell.length_a   1.000
_cell.length_b   1.000
_cell.length_c   1.000
_cell.angle_alpha   90.00
_cell.angle_beta   90.00
_cell.angle_gamma   90.00
#
_symmetry.space_group_name_H-M   'P 1'
#
loop_
_entity.id
_entity.type
_entity.pdbx_description
1 polymer ?
#
loop_
_entity_poly.entity_id
_entity_poly.type
_entity_poly.pdbx_seq_one_letter_code
_entity_poly.pdbx_strand_id
1 'polypeptide(L)' 'MFASQLEPDQWYLRINSELCADSILNRAVEHARVLDIKGPNMREYTAGLKAEMEKGYWD' A
#
# COMPACT_ATOMS: atom_id res chain seq x y z
N MET A 1 -8.38 5.68 9.55
CA MET A 1 -7.53 4.59 9.02
C MET A 1 -6.95 5.08 7.70
N PHE A 2 -5.64 4.99 7.52
CA PHE A 2 -4.97 5.32 6.26
C PHE A 2 -4.15 4.12 5.80
N ALA A 3 -3.86 4.05 4.51
CA ALA A 3 -3.04 3.00 3.92
C ALA A 3 -1.78 3.63 3.32
N SER A 4 -0.66 2.94 3.43
CA SER A 4 0.63 3.38 2.93
C SER A 4 1.35 2.19 2.28
N GLN A 5 2.12 2.47 1.22
CA GLN A 5 3.12 1.53 0.72
C GLN A 5 4.52 1.80 1.30
N LEU A 6 4.63 2.82 2.15
CA LEU A 6 5.85 3.25 2.78
C LEU A 6 5.89 2.82 4.24
N GLU A 7 7.01 2.25 4.64
CA GLU A 7 7.39 2.07 6.04
C GLU A 7 7.60 3.43 6.71
N PRO A 8 7.36 3.59 8.03
CA PRO A 8 7.40 4.89 8.70
C PRO A 8 8.70 5.70 8.49
N ASP A 9 9.86 5.04 8.45
CA ASP A 9 11.16 5.66 8.19
C ASP A 9 11.27 6.24 6.77
N GLN A 10 10.59 5.63 5.79
CA GLN A 10 10.55 6.11 4.41
C GLN A 10 9.71 7.39 4.26
N TRP A 11 8.89 7.75 5.25
CA TRP A 11 8.14 9.01 5.22
C TRP A 11 9.06 10.22 5.36
N TYR A 12 10.13 10.12 6.16
CA TYR A 12 11.15 11.18 6.26
C TYR A 12 11.84 11.47 4.92
N LEU A 13 11.94 10.47 4.04
CA LEU A 13 12.53 10.63 2.70
C LEU A 13 11.57 11.27 1.70
N ARG A 14 10.25 11.15 1.92
CA ARG A 14 9.21 11.62 0.98
C ARG A 14 8.57 12.93 1.40
N ILE A 15 8.59 13.23 2.69
CA ILE A 15 8.18 14.52 3.23
C ILE A 15 9.42 15.40 3.25
N ASN A 16 9.45 16.42 2.40
CA ASN A 16 10.57 17.37 2.31
C ASN A 16 10.58 18.37 3.48
N SER A 17 10.40 17.86 4.70
CA SER A 17 10.40 18.58 5.98
C SER A 17 10.38 17.56 7.12
N GLU A 18 11.48 17.48 7.86
CA GLU A 18 11.63 16.62 9.03
C GLU A 18 10.59 16.94 10.10
N LEU A 19 10.38 18.23 10.39
CA LEU A 19 9.36 18.69 11.33
C LEU A 19 7.96 18.20 10.95
N CYS A 20 7.62 18.24 9.66
CA CYS A 20 6.32 17.75 9.19
C CYS A 20 6.21 16.24 9.33
N ALA A 21 7.29 15.49 9.04
CA ALA A 21 7.33 14.04 9.19
C ALA A 21 7.11 13.64 10.65
N ASP A 22 7.86 14.23 11.59
CA ASP A 22 7.70 13.99 13.04
C ASP A 22 6.27 14.28 13.51
N SER A 23 5.76 15.44 13.12
CA SER A 23 4.42 15.92 13.46
C SER A 23 3.31 14.97 12.99
N ILE A 24 3.48 14.35 11.82
CA ILE A 24 2.53 13.37 11.27
C ILE A 24 2.71 12.01 11.95
N LEU A 25 3.93 11.50 12.04
CA LEU A 25 4.21 10.17 12.57
C LEU A 25 3.83 10.06 14.06
N ASN A 26 4.13 11.08 14.88
CA ASN A 26 3.72 11.08 16.29
C ASN A 26 2.19 11.06 16.45
N ARG A 27 1.43 11.73 15.58
CA ARG A 27 -0.03 11.74 15.71
C ARG A 27 -0.70 10.52 15.09
N ALA A 28 -0.20 10.08 13.94
CA ALA A 28 -0.86 9.09 13.11
C ALA A 28 -0.36 7.67 13.33
N VAL A 29 0.90 7.49 13.75
CA VAL A 29 1.55 6.17 13.87
C VAL A 29 1.76 5.77 15.32
N GLU A 30 2.12 6.69 16.23
CA GLU A 30 2.47 6.38 17.63
C GLU A 30 1.40 5.56 18.37
N HIS A 31 0.12 5.83 18.10
CA HIS A 31 -1.01 5.14 18.74
C HIS A 31 -1.78 4.22 17.79
N ALA A 32 -1.25 3.97 16.59
CA ALA A 32 -1.90 3.13 15.61
C ALA A 32 -1.60 1.65 15.81
N ARG A 33 -2.59 0.80 15.46
CA ARG A 33 -2.31 -0.60 15.16
C ARG A 33 -1.86 -0.71 13.72
N VAL A 34 -0.66 -1.21 13.51
CA VAL A 34 -0.08 -1.44 12.18
C VAL A 34 -0.51 -2.81 11.67
N LEU A 35 -1.06 -2.86 10.46
CA LEU A 35 -1.35 -4.09 9.75
C LEU A 35 -0.50 -4.13 8.48
N ASP A 36 0.40 -5.10 8.42
CA ASP A 36 1.21 -5.36 7.24
C ASP A 36 0.42 -6.24 6.26
N ILE A 37 0.04 -5.67 5.12
CA ILE A 37 -0.78 -6.34 4.12
C ILE A 37 0.15 -6.98 3.08
N LYS A 38 0.26 -8.30 3.11
CA LYS A 38 1.00 -9.11 2.13
C LYS A 38 0.07 -9.65 1.05
N GLY A 39 0.65 -10.04 -0.09
CA GLY A 39 -0.05 -10.71 -1.19
C GLY A 39 0.27 -10.12 -2.57
N PRO A 40 -0.20 -10.77 -3.65
CA PRO A 40 -0.02 -10.27 -5.00
C PRO A 40 -0.85 -9.00 -5.23
N ASN A 41 -0.48 -8.21 -6.25
CA ASN A 41 -1.30 -7.10 -6.71
C ASN A 41 -2.64 -7.64 -7.22
N MET A 42 -3.71 -7.41 -6.46
CA MET A 42 -5.04 -7.92 -6.81
C MET A 42 -5.57 -7.40 -8.15
N ARG A 43 -5.09 -6.24 -8.64
CA ARG A 43 -5.45 -5.74 -9.97
C ARG A 43 -4.86 -6.62 -11.07
N GLU A 44 -3.59 -6.98 -10.95
CA GLU A 44 -2.91 -7.88 -11.89
C GLU A 44 -3.51 -9.29 -11.83
N TYR A 45 -3.75 -9.80 -10.62
CA TYR A 45 -4.41 -11.08 -10.42
C TYR A 45 -5.79 -11.14 -11.08
N THR A 46 -6.63 -10.12 -10.87
CA THR A 46 -7.97 -10.07 -11.47
C THR A 46 -7.91 -9.91 -13.00
N ALA A 47 -6.94 -9.16 -13.51
CA ALA A 47 -6.72 -9.03 -14.94
C ALA A 47 -6.31 -10.38 -15.57
N GLY A 48 -5.43 -11.14 -14.90
CA GLY A 48 -5.06 -12.49 -15.31
C GLY A 48 -6.25 -13.43 -15.39
N LEU A 49 -7.10 -13.45 -14.35
CA LEU A 49 -8.33 -14.27 -14.36
C LEU A 49 -9.26 -13.93 -15.51
N LYS A 50 -9.45 -12.64 -15.83
CA LYS A 50 -10.27 -12.22 -16.96
C LYS A 50 -9.70 -12.70 -18.29
N ALA A 51 -8.39 -12.57 -18.49
CA ALA A 51 -7.73 -13.02 -19.70
C ALA A 51 -7.84 -14.54 -19.89
N GLU A 52 -7.72 -15.32 -18.80
CA GLU A 52 -7.92 -16.77 -18.84
C GLU A 52 -9.36 -17.16 -19.18
N MET A 53 -10.35 -16.46 -18.60
CA MET A 53 -11.77 -16.68 -18.93
C MET A 53 -12.09 -16.36 -20.40
N GLU A 54 -11.53 -15.27 -20.94
CA GLU A 54 -11.71 -14.89 -22.34
C GLU A 54 -11.06 -15.91 -23.29
N LYS A 55 -9.89 -16.47 -22.92
CA LYS A 55 -9.23 -17.50 -23.71
C LYS A 55 -10.05 -18.79 -23.76
N GLY A 56 -10.54 -19.26 -22.61
CA GLY A 56 -11.39 -20.47 -22.54
C GLY A 56 -12.79 -20.33 -23.15
N TYR A 57 -13.21 -19.12 -23.55
CA TYR A 57 -14.47 -18.88 -24.28
C TYR A 57 -14.33 -19.15 -25.79
N TRP A 58 -13.11 -19.10 -26.32
CA TRP A 58 -12.81 -19.29 -27.75
C TRP A 58 -12.11 -20.62 -28.07
N ASP A 59 -11.78 -21.41 -27.04
CA ASP A 59 -11.30 -22.79 -27.15
C ASP A 59 -12.49 -23.78 -27.22
#